data_AF-A0A415ZCU2-F1
#
_entry.id   AF-A0A415ZCU2-F1
#
_cell.length_a   1.000
_cell.length_b   1.000
_cell.length_c   1.000
_cell.angle_alpha   90.00
_cell.angle_beta   90.00
_cell.angle_gamma   90.00
#
_symmetry.space_group_name_H-M   'P 1'
#
loop_
_entity.id
_entity.type
_entity.pdbx_description
1 polymer ?
#
loop_
_entity_poly.entity_id
_entity_poly.type
_entity_poly.pdbx_seq_one_letter_code
_entity_poly.pdbx_strand_id
1 'polypeptide(L)'
;MGKHKNNYKSKNGRYYVLKGSNAVMIAYNWDQANECFRKYICSPKRQISHCSYLDAQHDALNHLREIAPGLPIPLELPLGRIITVRSLMQQYLGNTEV
;
A
#
# COMPACT_ATOMS: atom_id res chain seq x y z
N MET A 1 -1.87 8.72 32.35
CA MET A 1 -1.47 7.64 31.43
C MET A 1 -2.68 7.26 30.56
N GLY A 2 -2.91 8.02 29.48
CA GLY A 2 -4.09 7.86 28.63
C GLY A 2 -3.88 6.71 27.66
N LYS A 3 -4.72 5.67 27.77
CA LYS A 3 -4.71 4.49 26.90
C LYS A 3 -4.78 4.90 25.43
N HIS A 4 -3.70 4.67 24.67
CA HIS A 4 -3.72 4.74 23.22
C HIS A 4 -4.74 3.72 22.70
N LYS A 5 -5.95 4.20 22.36
CA LYS A 5 -6.93 3.39 21.62
C LYS A 5 -6.37 3.20 20.21
N ASN A 6 -5.84 2.00 19.97
CA ASN A 6 -5.49 1.48 18.66
C ASN A 6 -6.74 1.38 17.77
N ASN A 7 -7.23 2.53 17.28
CA ASN A 7 -8.31 2.64 16.32
C ASN A 7 -7.71 2.58 14.89
N TYR A 8 -7.18 1.42 14.52
CA TYR A 8 -6.63 1.18 13.17
C TYR A 8 -7.68 0.73 12.15
N LYS A 9 -8.96 1.07 12.36
CA LYS A 9 -10.04 0.82 11.40
C LYS A 9 -10.66 2.15 10.98
N SER A 10 -10.88 2.30 9.67
CA SER A 10 -11.83 3.27 9.11
C SER A 10 -13.13 3.26 9.91
N LYS A 11 -13.81 4.41 10.02
CA LYS A 11 -15.13 4.52 10.67
C LYS A 11 -16.17 3.50 10.12
N ASN A 12 -15.93 2.93 8.93
CA ASN A 12 -16.76 1.90 8.30
C ASN A 12 -16.11 0.50 8.20
N GLY A 13 -14.97 0.25 8.86
CA GLY A 13 -14.26 -1.03 8.82
C GLY A 13 -13.57 -1.37 7.48
N ARG A 14 -13.41 -0.40 6.59
CA ARG A 14 -12.83 -0.58 5.24
C ARG A 14 -11.35 -0.23 5.18
N TYR A 15 -10.61 -0.99 4.38
CA TYR A 15 -9.25 -0.69 3.95
C TYR A 15 -9.27 0.02 2.61
N TYR A 16 -8.35 0.93 2.36
CA TYR A 16 -8.27 1.65 1.09
C TYR A 16 -6.97 1.31 0.38
N VAL A 17 -7.07 0.86 -0.87
CA VAL A 17 -5.91 0.60 -1.71
C VAL A 17 -5.75 1.77 -2.67
N LEU A 18 -4.58 2.39 -2.61
CA LEU A 18 -4.15 3.46 -3.49
C LEU A 18 -3.22 2.88 -4.55
N LYS A 19 -3.60 3.01 -5.82
CA LYS A 19 -2.86 2.46 -6.96
C LYS A 19 -2.31 3.59 -7.83
N GLY A 20 -0.99 3.73 -7.84
CA GLY A 20 -0.24 4.63 -8.71
C GLY A 20 0.46 3.87 -9.84
N SER A 21 1.04 4.59 -10.80
CA SER A 21 1.79 3.98 -11.91
C SER A 21 3.07 3.26 -11.46
N ASN A 22 3.63 3.63 -10.32
CA ASN A 22 4.89 3.10 -9.78
C ASN A 22 4.84 2.85 -8.26
N ALA A 23 3.66 2.88 -7.66
CA ALA A 23 3.50 2.74 -6.22
C ALA A 23 2.14 2.15 -5.84
N VAL A 24 2.10 1.49 -4.70
CA VAL A 24 0.89 0.98 -4.07
C VAL A 24 0.92 1.25 -2.57
N MET A 25 -0.25 1.46 -1.98
CA MET A 25 -0.40 1.60 -0.53
C MET A 25 -1.74 1.03 -0.08
N ILE A 26 -1.74 0.39 1.09
CA ILE A 26 -2.95 -0.01 1.79
C ILE A 26 -3.10 0.88 3.02
N ALA A 27 -4.16 1.70 3.06
CA ALA A 27 -4.45 2.61 4.15
C ALA A 27 -5.51 2.05 5.09
N TYR A 28 -5.36 2.32 6.39
CA TYR A 28 -6.28 1.86 7.44
C TYR A 28 -7.56 2.68 7.52
N ASN A 29 -7.55 3.93 7.03
CA ASN A 29 -8.74 4.78 6.97
C ASN A 29 -8.68 5.78 5.82
N TRP A 30 -9.81 6.46 5.60
CA TRP A 30 -9.97 7.44 4.54
C TRP A 30 -9.03 8.64 4.69
N ASP A 31 -8.83 9.13 5.91
CA ASP A 31 -8.00 10.32 6.15
C ASP A 31 -6.55 10.07 5.74
N GLN A 32 -5.99 8.92 6.12
CA GLN A 32 -4.67 8.48 5.68
C GLN A 32 -4.64 8.28 4.16
N ALA A 33 -5.66 7.64 3.60
CA ALA A 33 -5.72 7.41 2.15
C ALA A 33 -5.73 8.74 1.38
N ASN A 34 -6.55 9.70 1.80
CA ASN A 34 -6.70 11.00 1.18
C ASN A 34 -5.47 11.90 1.38
N GLU A 35 -4.83 11.85 2.54
CA GLU A 35 -3.55 12.53 2.77
C GLU A 35 -2.47 12.00 1.82
N CYS A 36 -2.34 10.67 1.74
CA CYS A 36 -1.34 10.05 0.87
C CYS A 36 -1.65 10.27 -0.63
N PHE A 37 -2.92 10.21 -1.02
CA PHE A 37 -3.40 10.54 -2.35
C PHE A 37 -2.96 11.96 -2.76
N ARG A 38 -3.14 12.94 -1.87
CA ARG A 38 -2.78 14.35 -2.13
C ARG A 38 -1.27 14.59 -2.15
N LYS A 39 -0.51 13.89 -1.30
CA LYS A 39 0.93 14.16 -1.10
C LYS A 39 1.84 13.38 -2.05
N TYR A 40 1.53 12.13 -2.34
CA TYR A 40 2.51 11.20 -2.92
C TYR A 40 2.13 10.66 -4.30
N ILE A 41 0.85 10.71 -4.67
CA ILE A 41 0.39 10.18 -5.95
C ILE A 41 -0.16 11.33 -6.79
N CYS A 42 0.70 11.99 -7.54
CA CYS A 42 0.32 13.12 -8.39
C CYS A 42 -0.70 12.76 -9.51
N SER A 43 -0.92 11.47 -9.78
CA SER A 43 -1.96 10.98 -10.69
C SER A 43 -2.38 9.55 -10.30
N PRO A 44 -3.30 9.42 -9.32
CA PRO A 44 -3.76 8.12 -8.86
C PRO A 44 -4.65 7.53 -9.93
N LYS A 45 -4.25 6.36 -10.45
CA LYS A 45 -5.06 5.67 -11.46
C LYS A 45 -6.40 5.28 -10.87
N ARG A 46 -6.41 4.73 -9.64
CA ARG A 46 -7.62 4.31 -8.91
C ARG A 46 -7.39 4.29 -7.39
N GLN A 47 -8.39 4.74 -6.63
CA GLN A 47 -8.53 4.44 -5.20
C GLN A 47 -9.71 3.48 -5.03
N ILE A 48 -9.50 2.35 -4.37
CA ILE A 48 -10.53 1.33 -4.16
C ILE A 48 -10.65 1.05 -2.67
N SER A 49 -11.88 0.90 -2.17
CA SER A 49 -12.13 0.49 -0.79
C SER A 49 -12.55 -0.97 -0.72
N HIS A 50 -11.98 -1.71 0.22
CA HIS A 50 -12.29 -3.12 0.48
C HIS A 50 -12.79 -3.30 1.90
N CYS A 51 -13.74 -4.21 2.12
CA CYS A 51 -14.27 -4.54 3.44
C CYS A 51 -13.38 -5.53 4.22
N SER A 52 -12.47 -6.22 3.52
CA SER A 52 -11.52 -7.17 4.10
C SER A 52 -10.09 -6.71 3.88
N TYR A 53 -9.23 -6.96 4.88
CA TYR A 53 -7.78 -6.75 4.74
C TYR A 53 -7.18 -7.68 3.70
N LEU A 54 -7.64 -8.93 3.64
CA LEU A 54 -7.14 -9.94 2.71
C LEU A 54 -7.42 -9.53 1.27
N ASP A 55 -8.62 -9.02 0.98
CA ASP A 55 -8.98 -8.52 -0.35
C ASP A 55 -8.14 -7.30 -0.73
N ALA A 56 -7.91 -6.38 0.22
CA ALA A 56 -7.03 -5.24 0.02
C ALA A 56 -5.58 -5.65 -0.26
N GLN A 57 -5.07 -6.67 0.45
CA GLN A 57 -3.76 -7.26 0.21
C GLN A 57 -3.67 -7.85 -1.19
N HIS A 58 -4.65 -8.68 -1.57
CA HIS A 58 -4.67 -9.29 -2.90
C HIS A 58 -4.71 -8.24 -4.01
N ASP A 59 -5.57 -7.23 -3.91
CA ASP A 59 -5.65 -6.14 -4.90
C ASP A 59 -4.34 -5.35 -4.99
N ALA A 60 -3.75 -5.01 -3.84
CA ALA A 60 -2.50 -4.25 -3.80
C ALA A 60 -1.31 -5.05 -4.35
N LEU A 61 -1.17 -6.33 -3.98
CA LEU A 61 -0.13 -7.22 -4.47
C LEU A 61 -0.26 -7.50 -5.97
N ASN A 62 -1.48 -7.70 -6.46
CA ASN A 62 -1.74 -7.90 -7.89
C ASN A 62 -1.37 -6.64 -8.69
N HIS A 63 -1.75 -5.46 -8.21
CA HIS A 63 -1.33 -4.20 -8.84
C HIS A 63 0.19 -4.05 -8.85
N LEU A 64 0.86 -4.44 -7.76
CA LEU A 64 2.32 -4.39 -7.69
C LEU A 64 2.98 -5.33 -8.71
N ARG A 65 2.43 -6.53 -8.93
CA ARG A 65 2.86 -7.48 -9.98
C ARG A 65 2.72 -6.90 -11.38
N GLU A 66 1.63 -6.15 -11.63
CA GLU A 66 1.40 -5.51 -12.92
C GLU A 66 2.40 -4.39 -13.21
N ILE A 67 2.74 -3.56 -12.22
CA ILE A 67 3.62 -2.40 -12.42
C ILE A 67 5.11 -2.72 -12.25
N ALA A 68 5.45 -3.84 -11.62
CA ALA A 68 6.83 -4.28 -11.38
C ALA A 68 7.04 -5.74 -11.82
N PRO A 69 6.83 -6.06 -13.12
CA PRO A 69 7.02 -7.41 -13.61
C PRO A 69 8.47 -7.86 -13.43
N GLY A 70 8.67 -9.08 -12.95
CA GLY A 70 9.99 -9.69 -12.75
C GLY A 70 10.72 -9.28 -11.46
N LEU A 71 10.18 -8.34 -10.67
CA LEU A 71 10.72 -8.06 -9.34
C LEU A 71 10.14 -9.01 -8.29
N PRO A 72 10.94 -9.43 -7.29
CA PRO A 72 10.40 -10.18 -6.16
C PRO A 72 9.47 -9.28 -5.35
N ILE A 73 8.22 -9.71 -5.24
CA ILE A 73 7.19 -9.01 -4.49
C ILE A 73 7.02 -9.70 -3.14
N PRO A 74 6.95 -8.94 -2.02
CA PRO A 74 6.74 -9.52 -0.70
C PRO A 74 5.41 -10.28 -0.63
N LEU A 75 5.32 -11.24 0.28
CA LEU A 75 4.09 -12.00 0.53
C LEU A 75 2.97 -11.13 1.13
N GLU A 76 3.34 -10.07 1.85
CA GLU A 76 2.41 -9.15 2.51
C GLU A 76 2.94 -7.72 2.44
N LEU A 77 2.06 -6.77 2.17
CA LEU A 77 2.40 -5.35 2.16
C LEU A 77 2.10 -4.70 3.51
N PRO A 78 3.00 -3.86 4.05
CA PRO A 78 2.74 -3.16 5.30
C PRO A 78 1.58 -2.17 5.17
N LEU A 79 0.64 -2.22 6.12
CA LEU A 79 -0.40 -1.20 6.26
C LEU A 79 0.21 0.17 6.53
N GLY A 80 -0.37 1.19 5.90
CA GLY A 80 -0.03 2.59 6.11
C GLY A 80 1.29 3.04 5.48
N ARG A 81 1.97 2.17 4.73
CA ARG A 81 3.23 2.50 4.05
C ARG A 81 3.05 2.48 2.53
N ILE A 82 3.73 3.41 1.87
CA ILE A 82 3.82 3.45 0.42
C ILE A 82 4.95 2.51 0.00
N ILE A 83 4.61 1.52 -0.82
CA ILE A 83 5.58 0.65 -1.47
C ILE A 83 5.73 1.11 -2.91
N THR A 84 6.95 1.48 -3.28
CA THR A 84 7.28 1.92 -4.64
C THR A 84 8.05 0.85 -5.38
N VAL A 85 7.94 0.83 -6.71
CA VAL A 85 8.75 -0.06 -7.56
C VAL A 85 10.25 0.18 -7.29
N ARG A 86 10.66 1.44 -7.13
CA ARG A 86 12.04 1.80 -6.80
C ARG A 86 12.52 1.17 -5.48
N SER A 87 11.71 1.24 -4.42
CA SER A 87 12.08 0.63 -3.14
C SER A 87 12.21 -0.90 -3.24
N LEU A 88 11.37 -1.55 -4.05
CA LEU A 88 11.49 -2.99 -4.30
C LEU A 88 12.78 -3.33 -5.07
N MET A 89 13.09 -2.56 -6.12
CA MET A 89 14.33 -2.73 -6.87
C MET A 89 15.56 -2.57 -5.98
N GLN A 90 15.57 -1.57 -5.10
CA GLN A 90 16.68 -1.34 -4.17
C GLN A 90 16.83 -2.48 -3.17
N GLN A 91 15.72 -3.05 -2.67
CA GLN A 91 15.77 -4.23 -1.81
C GLN A 91 16.32 -5.45 -2.55
N TYR A 92 15.94 -5.63 -3.81
CA TYR A 92 16.44 -6.75 -4.61
C TYR A 92 17.93 -6.62 -4.96
N LEU A 93 18.33 -5.46 -5.47
CA LEU A 93 19.70 -5.18 -5.87
C LEU A 93 20.66 -5.08 -4.67
N GLY A 94 20.19 -4.55 -3.53
CA GLY A 94 20.97 -4.54 -2.30
C GLY A 94 21.17 -5.93 -1.68
N ASN A 95 20.35 -6.91 -2.06
CA ASN A 95 20.49 -8.31 -1.63
C ASN A 95 21.35 -9.16 -2.58
N THR A 96 21.85 -8.59 -3.69
CA THR A 96 22.68 -9.30 -4.67
C THR A 96 24.19 -9.09 -4.47
N GLU A 97 24.60 -8.41 -3.41
CA GLU A 97 26.00 -8.33 -2.97
C GLU A 97 26.30 -9.42 -1.92
N VAL A 98 26.60 -10.64 -2.37
CA VAL A 98 27.35 -11.66 -1.58
C VAL A 98 28.25 -12.46 -2.50
#